data_AF-A0A0P9DAF0-F1
#
_entry.id   AF-A0A0P9DAF0-F1
#
_cell.length_a   1.000
_cell.length_b   1.000
_cell.length_c   1.000
_cell.angle_alpha   90.00
_cell.angle_beta   90.00
_cell.angle_gamma   90.00
#
_symmetry.space_group_name_H-M   'P 1'
#
loop_
_entity.id
_entity.type
_entity.pdbx_description
1 polymer ?
#
loop_
_entity_poly.entity_id
_entity_poly.type
_entity_poly.pdbx_seq_one_letter_code
_entity_poly.pdbx_strand_id
1 'polypeptide(L)'
;MAYTANVATSGALKISLVWSDYPSTAAAAANLVNNLNLTVTAPGGATYKGNVFSGGWSAAGGSADTANNVENVYVQSAATGNWTITVSGANVPNGPQPFALVVRGAGSLTGPAVVALPSAPSSLTATVVSKTQINLSWADNSSDETGFKIERSTSSTTGFTQVGTTGPGVTTFQSTGLTGNTTYYYRVRATNANGDSGYSNTASAKTLRK
;
A
#
# COMPACT_ATOMS: atom_id res chain seq x y z
N MET A 1 6.68 0.98 9.72
CA MET A 1 6.93 1.45 8.34
C MET A 1 8.39 1.85 8.21
N ALA A 2 9.05 1.56 7.09
CA ALA A 2 10.45 1.91 6.84
C ALA A 2 10.58 2.81 5.61
N TYR A 3 11.36 3.87 5.72
CA TYR A 3 11.69 4.85 4.69
C TYR A 3 13.20 4.83 4.48
N THR A 4 13.68 5.23 3.30
CA THR A 4 15.11 5.38 3.03
C THR A 4 15.41 6.83 2.67
N ALA A 5 16.31 7.45 3.44
CA ALA A 5 16.88 8.76 3.13
C ALA A 5 18.26 8.56 2.51
N ASN A 6 18.46 8.99 1.27
CA ASN A 6 19.78 8.94 0.64
C ASN A 6 20.54 10.25 0.93
N VAL A 7 21.66 10.14 1.64
CA VAL A 7 22.56 11.28 1.89
C VAL A 7 23.65 11.26 0.82
N ALA A 8 23.55 12.15 -0.16
CA ALA A 8 24.48 12.21 -1.29
C ALA A 8 25.83 12.85 -0.92
N THR A 9 25.81 13.83 -0.01
CA THR A 9 26.98 14.54 0.50
C THR A 9 26.94 14.53 2.02
N SER A 10 28.08 14.30 2.68
CA SER A 10 28.13 14.33 4.13
C SER A 10 27.73 15.71 4.67
N GLY A 11 26.96 15.71 5.75
CA GLY A 11 26.44 16.93 6.38
C GLY A 11 25.40 16.61 7.45
N ALA A 12 24.75 17.65 7.98
CA ALA A 12 23.73 17.45 9.01
C ALA A 12 22.47 16.78 8.44
N LEU A 13 22.05 15.68 9.07
CA LEU A 13 20.78 15.00 8.80
C LEU A 13 19.84 15.22 9.98
N LYS A 14 18.65 15.77 9.71
CA LYS A 14 17.61 16.00 10.73
C LYS A 14 16.31 15.34 10.32
N ILE A 15 15.75 14.54 11.22
CA ILE A 15 14.52 13.79 11.00
C ILE A 15 13.59 14.07 12.18
N SER A 16 12.36 14.45 11.86
CA SER A 16 11.30 14.71 12.85
C SER A 16 10.08 13.86 12.50
N LEU A 17 9.65 13.04 13.46
CA LEU A 17 8.39 12.32 13.46
C LEU A 17 7.41 13.09 14.33
N VAL A 18 6.20 13.35 13.82
CA VAL A 18 5.14 14.04 14.55
C VAL A 18 3.81 13.34 14.32
N TRP A 19 2.99 13.20 15.35
CA TRP A 19 1.61 12.76 15.20
C TRP A 19 0.64 13.58 16.03
N SER A 20 -0.57 13.77 15.49
CA SER A 20 -1.71 14.25 16.24
C SER A 20 -2.26 13.08 17.04
N ASP A 21 -1.89 13.00 18.31
CA ASP A 21 -2.32 11.92 19.20
C ASP A 21 -3.80 12.08 19.59
N TYR A 22 -4.41 10.97 20.02
CA TYR A 22 -5.75 11.00 20.56
C TYR A 22 -5.76 11.73 21.91
N PRO A 23 -6.83 12.49 22.23
CA PRO A 23 -6.95 13.13 23.53
C PRO A 23 -6.88 12.11 24.67
N SER A 24 -6.06 12.38 25.68
CA SER A 24 -6.05 11.64 26.95
C SER A 24 -7.12 12.17 27.91
N THR A 25 -7.14 11.64 29.14
CA THR A 25 -8.02 12.09 30.21
C THR A 25 -7.27 12.94 31.21
N ALA A 26 -7.96 13.86 31.89
CA ALA A 26 -7.37 14.71 32.93
C ALA A 26 -6.82 13.92 34.15
N ALA A 27 -7.23 12.66 34.32
CA ALA A 27 -6.79 11.79 35.40
C ALA A 27 -5.62 10.86 35.00
N ALA A 28 -5.18 10.89 33.74
CA ALA A 28 -4.13 10.00 33.26
C ALA A 28 -2.76 10.39 33.84
N ALA A 29 -1.95 9.40 34.20
CA ALA A 29 -0.57 9.60 34.64
C ALA A 29 0.36 10.08 33.51
N ALA A 30 0.00 9.79 32.25
CA ALA A 30 0.66 10.28 31.05
C ALA A 30 -0.38 10.69 30.01
N ASN A 31 -0.11 11.78 29.28
CA ASN A 31 -1.02 12.31 28.27
C ASN A 31 -0.82 11.69 26.89
N LEU A 32 0.27 10.94 26.68
CA LEU A 32 0.48 10.18 25.45
C LEU A 32 -0.43 8.94 25.47
N VAL A 33 -1.31 8.84 24.47
CA VAL A 33 -2.24 7.72 24.29
C VAL A 33 -1.64 6.69 23.34
N ASN A 34 -1.25 7.12 22.14
CA ASN A 34 -0.55 6.28 21.18
C ASN A 34 0.95 6.60 21.20
N ASN A 35 1.75 5.56 21.41
CA ASN A 35 3.20 5.64 21.39
C ASN A 35 3.76 5.13 20.05
N LEU A 36 4.31 6.05 19.26
CA LEU A 36 5.09 5.75 18.06
C LEU A 36 6.57 6.00 18.33
N ASN A 37 7.45 5.11 17.86
CA ASN A 37 8.89 5.28 17.98
C ASN A 37 9.52 5.56 16.62
N LEU A 38 10.42 6.54 16.58
CA LEU A 38 11.38 6.83 15.52
C LEU A 38 12.68 6.07 15.81
N THR A 39 13.16 5.32 14.82
CA THR A 39 14.52 4.76 14.81
C THR A 39 15.17 5.07 13.47
N VAL A 40 16.38 5.62 13.51
CA VAL A 40 17.16 5.95 12.31
C VAL A 40 18.43 5.13 12.32
N THR A 41 18.71 4.40 11.24
CA THR A 41 19.88 3.52 11.09
C THR A 41 20.80 4.06 10.01
N ALA A 42 22.06 4.30 10.37
CA ALA A 42 23.10 4.72 9.46
C ALA A 42 23.50 3.60 8.48
N PRO A 43 24.15 3.92 7.34
CA PRO A 43 24.71 2.93 6.43
C PRO A 43 25.66 1.92 7.11
N GLY A 44 26.38 2.36 8.15
CA GLY A 44 27.26 1.52 8.96
C GLY A 44 26.56 0.74 10.09
N GLY A 45 25.23 0.76 10.17
CA GLY A 45 24.44 0.00 11.14
C GLY A 45 24.20 0.68 12.49
N ALA A 46 24.84 1.82 12.78
CA ALA A 46 24.57 2.59 14.00
C ALA A 46 23.12 3.07 14.03
N THR A 47 22.42 2.86 15.15
CA THR A 47 21.01 3.25 15.32
C THR A 47 20.86 4.45 16.25
N TYR A 48 19.95 5.34 15.94
CA TYR A 48 19.58 6.51 16.74
C TYR A 48 18.09 6.44 17.04
N LYS A 49 17.72 6.49 18.31
CA LYS A 49 16.31 6.52 18.76
C LYS A 49 15.83 7.96 18.87
N GLY A 50 14.55 8.18 18.63
CA GLY A 50 13.93 9.49 18.80
C GLY A 50 14.20 10.06 20.19
N ASN A 51 14.57 11.34 20.23
CA ASN A 51 14.84 12.12 21.43
C ASN A 51 15.99 11.62 22.33
N VAL A 52 16.83 10.71 21.85
CA VAL A 52 18.07 10.32 22.55
C VAL A 52 19.21 11.25 22.13
N PHE A 53 19.50 12.26 22.97
CA PHE A 53 20.49 13.30 22.69
C PHE A 53 21.65 13.33 23.72
N SER A 54 22.83 13.70 23.24
CA SER A 54 23.99 14.10 24.04
C SER A 54 24.68 15.28 23.38
N GLY A 55 24.95 16.35 24.13
CA GLY A 55 25.59 17.56 23.59
C GLY A 55 24.81 18.22 22.43
N GLY A 56 23.47 18.08 22.40
CA GLY A 56 22.61 18.64 21.36
C GLY A 56 22.48 17.81 20.07
N TRP A 57 23.15 16.66 20.00
CA TRP A 57 23.12 15.74 18.86
C TRP A 57 22.66 14.35 19.27
N SER A 58 22.10 13.59 18.33
CA SER A 58 21.60 12.26 18.65
C SER A 58 22.74 11.33 19.04
N ALA A 59 22.61 10.67 20.19
CA ALA A 59 23.51 9.62 20.61
C ALA A 59 23.09 8.27 20.01
N ALA A 60 24.04 7.41 19.68
CA ALA A 60 23.75 6.08 19.18
C ALA A 60 23.20 5.19 20.31
N GLY A 61 22.22 4.33 19.98
CA GLY A 61 21.55 3.44 20.92
C GLY A 61 20.52 4.17 21.79
N GLY A 62 20.48 3.81 23.08
CA GLY A 62 19.53 4.34 24.05
C GLY A 62 18.16 3.66 24.02
N SER A 63 17.25 4.20 24.83
CA SER A 63 15.86 3.75 24.93
C SER A 63 14.94 4.63 24.09
N ALA A 64 13.82 4.08 23.64
CA ALA A 64 12.79 4.87 22.97
C ALA A 64 12.16 5.88 23.94
N ASP A 65 11.74 7.01 23.40
CA ASP A 65 10.87 7.94 24.10
C ASP A 65 9.47 7.31 24.24
N THR A 66 8.78 7.62 25.34
CA THR A 66 7.43 7.11 25.61
C THR A 66 6.50 8.20 26.14
N ALA A 67 6.91 9.46 26.06
CA ALA A 67 6.21 10.61 26.63
C ALA A 67 5.78 11.64 25.58
N ASN A 68 6.49 11.71 24.44
CA ASN A 68 6.30 12.77 23.45
C ASN A 68 5.63 12.26 22.17
N ASN A 69 4.74 13.07 21.59
CA ASN A 69 4.18 12.87 20.25
C ASN A 69 4.99 13.52 19.12
N VAL A 70 6.21 13.95 19.47
CA VAL A 70 7.22 14.48 18.57
C VAL A 70 8.53 13.81 18.92
N GLU A 71 9.12 13.11 17.96
CA GLU A 71 10.42 12.46 18.11
C GLU A 71 11.41 12.96 17.07
N ASN A 72 12.62 13.29 17.51
CA ASN A 72 13.65 13.86 16.66
C ASN A 72 14.95 13.03 16.68
N VAL A 73 15.59 12.95 15.52
CA VAL A 73 16.97 12.47 15.36
C VAL A 73 17.78 13.52 14.60
N TYR A 74 18.87 14.00 15.18
CA TYR A 74 19.81 14.96 14.58
C TYR A 74 21.23 14.38 14.55
N VAL A 75 21.71 14.08 13.35
CA VAL A 75 23.08 13.61 13.13
C VAL A 75 23.90 14.76 12.57
N GLN A 76 24.97 15.13 13.28
CA GLN A 76 25.81 16.29 12.93
C GLN A 76 26.54 16.11 11.59
N SER A 77 27.14 14.94 11.41
CA SER A 77 27.95 14.58 10.25
C SER A 77 27.50 13.22 9.73
N ALA A 78 26.38 13.20 9.01
CA ALA A 78 25.84 11.98 8.44
C ALA A 78 26.80 11.44 7.36
N ALA A 79 27.11 10.15 7.43
CA ALA A 79 27.81 9.44 6.37
C ALA A 79 26.97 9.44 5.08
N THR A 80 27.65 9.47 3.93
CA THR A 80 27.00 9.30 2.63
C THR A 80 26.41 7.90 2.50
N GLY A 81 25.28 7.78 1.80
CA GLY A 81 24.62 6.51 1.54
C GLY A 81 23.18 6.46 2.06
N ASN A 82 22.64 5.26 2.13
CA ASN A 82 21.25 5.01 2.49
C ASN A 82 21.10 4.92 4.01
N TRP A 83 20.31 5.83 4.56
CA TRP A 83 19.86 5.82 5.94
C TRP A 83 18.45 5.23 6.00
N THR A 84 18.23 4.25 6.86
CA THR A 84 16.90 3.66 7.07
C THR A 84 16.20 4.39 8.21
N ILE A 85 14.97 4.87 7.96
CA ILE A 85 14.13 5.52 8.95
C ILE A 85 12.94 4.61 9.23
N THR A 86 12.80 4.13 10.45
CA THR A 86 11.71 3.26 10.87
C THR A 86 10.79 3.99 11.84
N VAL A 87 9.49 3.96 11.53
CA VAL A 87 8.42 4.38 12.44
C VAL A 87 7.64 3.15 12.87
N SER A 88 7.56 2.89 14.17
CA SER A 88 6.85 1.73 14.75
C SER A 88 5.82 2.17 15.78
N GLY A 89 4.62 1.59 15.75
CA GLY A 89 3.65 1.76 16.84
C GLY A 89 4.00 0.83 18.00
N ALA A 90 4.70 1.35 19.01
CA ALA A 90 5.10 0.58 20.18
C ALA A 90 3.90 0.21 21.06
N ASN A 91 2.91 1.11 21.14
CA ASN A 91 1.61 0.86 21.75
C ASN A 91 0.57 1.79 21.12
N VAL A 92 -0.40 1.26 20.39
CA VAL A 92 -1.42 2.04 19.69
C VAL A 92 -2.81 1.55 20.11
N PRO A 93 -3.26 1.84 21.34
CA PRO A 93 -4.57 1.39 21.84
C PRO A 93 -5.74 1.97 21.03
N ASN A 94 -5.57 3.16 20.44
CA ASN A 94 -6.58 3.81 19.59
C ASN A 94 -6.02 3.97 18.17
N GLY A 95 -6.44 3.11 17.24
CA GLY A 95 -5.83 3.04 15.91
C GLY A 95 -6.81 3.15 14.74
N PRO A 96 -6.28 3.34 13.51
CA PRO A 96 -4.85 3.55 13.20
C PRO A 96 -4.35 4.96 13.57
N GLN A 97 -3.09 5.09 14.00
CA GLN A 97 -2.45 6.39 14.28
C GLN A 97 -1.67 6.88 13.04
N PRO A 98 -2.15 7.91 12.32
CA PRO A 98 -1.37 8.55 11.26
C PRO A 98 -0.25 9.43 11.84
N PHE A 99 0.77 9.71 11.03
CA PHE A 99 1.89 10.57 11.40
C PHE A 99 2.41 11.35 10.19
N ALA A 100 3.21 12.38 10.45
CA ALA A 100 4.01 13.10 9.48
C ALA A 100 5.50 12.85 9.75
N LEU A 101 6.29 12.72 8.68
CA LEU A 101 7.74 12.58 8.72
C LEU A 101 8.37 13.71 7.92
N VAL A 102 9.27 14.48 8.55
CA VAL A 102 10.03 15.55 7.90
C VAL A 102 11.52 15.20 7.94
N VAL A 103 12.18 15.28 6.78
CA VAL A 103 13.60 14.97 6.63
C VAL A 103 14.33 16.12 5.96
N ARG A 104 15.42 16.60 6.57
CA ARG A 104 16.37 17.56 6.00
C ARG A 104 17.77 16.96 5.95
N GLY A 105 18.53 17.27 4.89
CA GLY A 105 19.91 16.79 4.71
C GLY A 105 20.02 15.52 3.85
N ALA A 106 18.90 15.02 3.31
CA ALA A 106 18.87 13.94 2.34
C ALA A 106 18.62 14.50 0.92
N GLY A 107 19.26 13.90 -0.09
CA GLY A 107 19.03 14.19 -1.51
C GLY A 107 17.75 13.54 -2.06
N SER A 108 17.32 12.43 -1.45
CA SER A 108 16.02 11.81 -1.74
C SER A 108 15.47 11.13 -0.49
N LEU A 109 14.13 11.07 -0.39
CA LEU A 109 13.41 10.30 0.60
C LEU A 109 12.47 9.35 -0.13
N THR A 110 12.67 8.05 0.04
CA THR A 110 11.76 7.02 -0.47
C THR A 110 10.98 6.41 0.69
N GLY A 111 9.67 6.30 0.54
CA GLY A 111 8.82 5.66 1.52
C GLY A 111 8.91 4.14 1.49
N PRO A 112 8.21 3.45 2.41
CA PRO A 112 7.91 2.05 2.18
C PRO A 112 7.25 1.96 0.81
N ALA A 113 7.63 0.95 0.01
CA ALA A 113 6.90 0.66 -1.21
C ALA A 113 5.43 0.47 -0.78
N VAL A 114 4.57 1.42 -1.16
CA VAL A 114 3.14 1.20 -1.09
C VAL A 114 2.92 0.16 -2.18
N VAL A 115 2.92 -1.11 -1.81
CA VAL A 115 2.64 -2.18 -2.77
C VAL A 115 1.17 -2.01 -3.10
N ALA A 116 0.92 -1.26 -4.17
CA ALA A 116 -0.40 -0.78 -4.51
C ALA A 116 -1.30 -1.97 -4.85
N LEU A 117 -2.61 -1.75 -4.74
CA LEU A 117 -3.54 -2.59 -5.49
C LEU A 117 -3.19 -2.43 -6.98
N PRO A 118 -3.30 -3.48 -7.79
CA PRO A 118 -3.02 -3.36 -9.21
C PRO A 118 -3.91 -2.31 -9.87
N SER A 119 -3.44 -1.72 -10.97
CA SER A 119 -4.29 -0.89 -11.82
C SER A 119 -5.48 -1.69 -12.36
N ALA A 120 -6.67 -1.08 -12.37
CA ALA A 120 -7.86 -1.75 -12.89
C ALA A 120 -7.71 -2.06 -14.39
N PRO A 121 -8.14 -3.26 -14.86
CA PRO A 121 -8.21 -3.55 -16.29
C PRO A 121 -9.17 -2.60 -16.99
N SER A 122 -9.03 -2.43 -18.30
CA SER A 122 -9.91 -1.57 -19.09
C SER A 122 -10.31 -2.24 -20.41
N SER A 123 -11.18 -1.58 -21.18
CA SER A 123 -11.57 -2.02 -22.53
C SER A 123 -12.06 -3.48 -22.58
N LEU A 124 -12.76 -3.94 -21.54
CA LEU A 124 -13.33 -5.28 -21.52
C LEU A 124 -14.36 -5.40 -22.64
N THR A 125 -14.23 -6.47 -23.42
CA THR A 125 -15.15 -6.87 -24.49
C THR A 125 -15.67 -8.28 -24.23
N ALA A 126 -16.89 -8.55 -24.70
CA ALA A 126 -17.51 -9.86 -24.64
C ALA A 126 -18.02 -10.24 -26.04
N THR A 127 -17.50 -11.34 -26.59
CA THR A 127 -17.86 -11.83 -27.93
C THR A 127 -18.55 -13.17 -27.80
N VAL A 128 -19.80 -13.26 -28.27
CA VAL A 128 -20.53 -14.53 -28.32
C VAL A 128 -19.87 -15.48 -29.31
N VAL A 129 -19.66 -16.73 -28.89
CA VAL A 129 -19.10 -17.79 -29.74
C VAL A 129 -20.15 -18.84 -30.05
N SER A 130 -20.94 -19.24 -29.05
CA SER A 130 -21.96 -20.27 -29.21
C SER A 130 -23.13 -20.04 -28.25
N LYS A 131 -24.08 -20.98 -28.23
CA LYS A 131 -25.17 -20.98 -27.23
C LYS A 131 -24.68 -21.20 -25.80
N THR A 132 -23.48 -21.76 -25.61
CA THR A 132 -22.93 -22.10 -24.29
C THR A 132 -21.60 -21.39 -24.00
N GLN A 133 -21.15 -20.47 -24.87
CA GLN A 133 -19.84 -19.83 -24.74
C GLN A 133 -19.83 -18.35 -25.16
N ILE A 134 -19.18 -17.54 -24.33
CA ILE A 134 -18.79 -16.15 -24.61
C ILE A 134 -17.30 -16.01 -24.29
N ASN A 135 -16.53 -15.45 -25.22
CA ASN A 135 -15.12 -15.13 -25.01
C ASN A 135 -14.95 -13.68 -24.57
N LEU A 136 -14.08 -13.46 -23.59
CA LEU A 136 -13.75 -12.16 -23.04
C LEU A 136 -12.33 -11.77 -23.40
N SER A 137 -12.10 -10.47 -23.62
CA SER A 137 -10.77 -9.88 -23.76
C SER A 137 -10.77 -8.49 -23.13
N TRP A 138 -9.67 -8.10 -22.49
CA TRP A 138 -9.49 -6.79 -21.85
C TRP A 138 -8.06 -6.28 -22.04
N ALA A 139 -7.84 -5.00 -21.71
CA ALA A 139 -6.52 -4.40 -21.60
C ALA A 139 -5.98 -4.57 -20.18
N ASP A 140 -4.74 -5.08 -20.09
CA ASP A 140 -3.96 -5.07 -18.87
C ASP A 140 -3.32 -3.70 -18.67
N ASN A 141 -3.54 -3.11 -17.50
CA ASN A 141 -2.97 -1.81 -17.13
C ASN A 141 -2.04 -1.94 -15.91
N SER A 142 -1.82 -3.16 -15.43
CA SER A 142 -0.98 -3.48 -14.28
C SER A 142 0.30 -4.17 -14.74
N SER A 143 1.33 -4.10 -13.90
CA SER A 143 2.58 -4.86 -14.07
C SER A 143 2.96 -5.59 -12.78
N ASP A 144 2.07 -5.55 -11.80
CA ASP A 144 2.22 -6.00 -10.42
C ASP A 144 1.07 -6.92 -9.98
N GLU A 145 0.23 -7.34 -10.94
CA GLU A 145 -0.82 -8.32 -10.74
C GLU A 145 -0.26 -9.75 -10.79
N THR A 146 -0.84 -10.62 -9.97
CA THR A 146 -0.63 -12.08 -10.03
C THR A 146 -1.69 -12.78 -10.86
N GLY A 147 -2.66 -12.03 -11.40
CA GLY A 147 -3.71 -12.50 -12.29
C GLY A 147 -4.94 -11.61 -12.31
N PHE A 148 -6.02 -12.12 -12.88
CA PHE A 148 -7.31 -11.44 -12.95
C PHE A 148 -8.44 -12.30 -12.41
N LYS A 149 -9.44 -11.66 -11.79
CA LYS A 149 -10.70 -12.27 -11.36
C LYS A 149 -11.81 -11.85 -12.31
N ILE A 150 -12.50 -12.83 -12.87
CA ILE A 150 -13.59 -12.62 -13.82
C ILE A 150 -14.91 -12.87 -13.10
N GLU A 151 -15.78 -11.87 -13.11
CA GLU A 151 -17.13 -11.99 -12.54
C GLU A 151 -18.19 -11.91 -13.63
N ARG A 152 -19.28 -12.66 -13.43
CA ARG A 152 -20.42 -12.76 -14.36
C ARG A 152 -21.74 -12.53 -13.62
N SER A 153 -22.70 -11.89 -14.29
CA SER A 153 -24.09 -11.76 -13.85
C SER A 153 -25.06 -11.92 -15.03
N THR A 154 -26.35 -12.15 -14.74
CA THR A 154 -27.47 -12.01 -15.68
C THR A 154 -28.17 -10.65 -15.57
N SER A 155 -27.77 -9.83 -14.59
CA SER A 155 -28.18 -8.42 -14.40
C SER A 155 -27.01 -7.49 -14.73
N SER A 156 -27.30 -6.30 -15.24
CA SER A 156 -26.26 -5.31 -15.60
C SER A 156 -25.60 -4.64 -14.40
N THR A 157 -26.24 -4.70 -13.21
CA THR A 157 -25.82 -3.91 -12.04
C THR A 157 -25.57 -4.74 -10.79
N THR A 158 -26.23 -5.89 -10.63
CA THR A 158 -26.23 -6.68 -9.40
C THR A 158 -25.98 -8.16 -9.69
N GLY A 159 -25.70 -8.97 -8.65
CA GLY A 159 -25.61 -10.43 -8.79
C GLY A 159 -24.35 -10.96 -9.47
N PHE A 160 -23.28 -10.15 -9.55
CA PHE A 160 -21.99 -10.59 -10.05
C PHE A 160 -21.39 -11.65 -9.13
N THR A 161 -20.98 -12.77 -9.72
CA THR A 161 -20.28 -13.86 -9.04
C THR A 161 -19.00 -14.21 -9.80
N GLN A 162 -17.94 -14.56 -9.09
CA GLN A 162 -16.69 -14.97 -9.72
C GLN A 162 -16.88 -16.30 -10.46
N VAL A 163 -16.51 -16.33 -11.74
CA VAL A 163 -16.63 -17.50 -12.61
C VAL A 163 -15.28 -18.08 -13.03
N GLY A 164 -14.19 -17.38 -12.74
CA GLY A 164 -12.85 -17.87 -13.00
C GLY A 164 -11.77 -16.86 -12.66
N THR A 165 -10.53 -17.31 -12.76
CA THR A 165 -9.33 -16.51 -12.66
C THR A 165 -8.38 -16.82 -13.82
N THR A 166 -7.48 -15.90 -14.11
CA THR A 166 -6.35 -16.12 -15.03
C THR A 166 -5.03 -15.89 -14.30
N GLY A 167 -3.91 -16.34 -14.91
CA GLY A 167 -2.57 -16.03 -14.42
C GLY A 167 -2.11 -14.60 -14.80
N PRO A 168 -0.90 -14.20 -14.36
CA PRO A 168 -0.32 -12.89 -14.66
C PRO A 168 -0.25 -12.62 -16.17
N GLY A 169 -0.51 -11.38 -16.60
CA GLY A 169 -0.48 -10.97 -18.01
C GLY A 169 -1.47 -11.66 -18.97
N VAL A 170 -2.33 -12.57 -18.49
CA VAL A 170 -3.32 -13.25 -19.34
C VAL A 170 -4.59 -12.39 -19.46
N THR A 171 -4.84 -11.89 -20.67
CA THR A 171 -5.89 -10.89 -20.96
C THR A 171 -7.13 -11.44 -21.68
N THR A 172 -7.32 -12.76 -21.64
CA THR A 172 -8.48 -13.42 -22.26
C THR A 172 -9.07 -14.49 -21.35
N PHE A 173 -10.38 -14.72 -21.48
CA PHE A 173 -11.09 -15.76 -20.72
C PHE A 173 -12.25 -16.36 -21.53
N GLN A 174 -12.41 -17.68 -21.49
CA GLN A 174 -13.53 -18.37 -22.14
C GLN A 174 -14.61 -18.70 -21.10
N SER A 175 -15.72 -17.98 -21.12
CA SER A 175 -16.87 -18.24 -20.26
C SER A 175 -17.75 -19.31 -20.90
N THR A 176 -17.62 -20.55 -20.43
CA THR A 176 -18.34 -21.73 -20.94
C THR A 176 -19.49 -22.16 -20.01
N GLY A 177 -20.25 -23.17 -20.42
CA GLY A 177 -21.36 -23.72 -19.63
C GLY A 177 -22.55 -22.77 -19.48
N LEU A 178 -22.73 -21.87 -20.44
CA LEU A 178 -23.80 -20.87 -20.43
C LEU A 178 -25.13 -21.44 -20.92
N THR A 179 -26.23 -20.82 -20.49
CA THR A 179 -27.56 -21.08 -21.04
C THR A 179 -27.73 -20.30 -22.35
N GLY A 180 -28.30 -20.94 -23.36
CA GLY A 180 -28.61 -20.31 -24.65
C GLY A 180 -29.61 -19.17 -24.54
N ASN A 181 -29.58 -18.23 -25.50
CA ASN A 181 -30.47 -17.08 -25.56
C ASN A 181 -30.51 -16.21 -24.28
N THR A 182 -29.42 -16.21 -23.49
CA THR A 182 -29.32 -15.46 -22.23
C THR A 182 -28.25 -14.38 -22.34
N THR A 183 -28.59 -13.17 -21.89
CA THR A 183 -27.61 -12.06 -21.80
C THR A 183 -26.80 -12.22 -20.53
N TYR A 184 -25.49 -12.22 -20.66
CA TYR A 184 -24.56 -12.21 -19.55
C TYR A 184 -23.76 -10.91 -19.53
N TYR A 185 -23.53 -10.39 -18.33
CA TYR A 185 -22.73 -9.22 -18.03
C TYR A 185 -21.46 -9.67 -17.33
N TYR A 186 -20.35 -9.02 -17.65
CA TYR A 186 -19.02 -9.37 -17.17
C TYR A 186 -18.29 -8.13 -16.67
N ARG A 187 -17.49 -8.31 -15.63
CA ARG A 187 -16.49 -7.33 -15.18
C ARG A 187 -15.24 -8.08 -14.72
N VAL A 188 -14.08 -7.45 -14.89
CA VAL A 188 -12.79 -8.05 -14.55
C VAL A 188 -12.05 -7.11 -13.61
N ARG A 189 -11.29 -7.66 -12.67
CA ARG A 189 -10.35 -6.90 -11.82
C ARG A 189 -9.03 -7.64 -11.73
N ALA A 190 -7.94 -6.90 -11.65
CA ALA A 190 -6.61 -7.43 -11.39
C ALA A 190 -6.47 -7.76 -9.90
N THR A 191 -5.61 -8.71 -9.56
CA THR A 191 -5.37 -9.15 -8.17
C THR A 191 -3.88 -9.28 -7.92
N ASN A 192 -3.42 -8.96 -6.71
CA ASN A 192 -2.08 -9.29 -6.22
C ASN A 192 -2.16 -9.68 -4.73
N ALA A 193 -1.00 -9.91 -4.10
CA ALA A 193 -0.93 -10.30 -2.69
C ALA A 193 -1.54 -9.26 -1.73
N ASN A 194 -1.69 -8.00 -2.15
CA ASN A 194 -2.20 -6.91 -1.34
C ASN A 194 -3.71 -6.69 -1.51
N GLY A 195 -4.30 -7.25 -2.56
CA GLY A 195 -5.74 -7.21 -2.80
C GLY A 195 -6.11 -7.09 -4.28
N ASP A 196 -7.33 -6.65 -4.52
CA ASP A 196 -7.88 -6.51 -5.86
C ASP A 196 -8.00 -5.05 -6.28
N SER A 197 -7.80 -4.80 -7.57
CA SER A 197 -8.05 -3.50 -8.18
C SER A 197 -9.54 -3.11 -8.15
N GLY A 198 -9.84 -1.89 -8.60
CA GLY A 198 -11.18 -1.57 -9.11
C GLY A 198 -11.57 -2.48 -10.29
N TYR A 199 -12.86 -2.53 -10.62
CA TYR A 199 -13.32 -3.27 -11.79
C TYR A 199 -13.07 -2.50 -13.09
N SER A 200 -12.95 -3.23 -14.19
CA SER A 200 -13.09 -2.73 -15.55
C SER A 200 -14.47 -2.14 -15.81
N ASN A 201 -14.67 -1.62 -17.02
CA ASN A 201 -16.02 -1.42 -17.55
C ASN A 201 -16.79 -2.76 -17.55
N THR A 202 -18.11 -2.68 -17.42
CA THR A 202 -18.98 -3.85 -17.63
C THR A 202 -19.15 -4.09 -19.12
N ALA A 203 -18.93 -5.33 -19.58
CA ALA A 203 -19.23 -5.77 -20.94
C ALA A 203 -20.37 -6.79 -20.94
N SER A 204 -21.11 -6.91 -22.03
CA SER A 204 -22.16 -7.92 -22.14
C SER A 204 -22.23 -8.54 -23.53
N ALA A 205 -22.71 -9.77 -23.56
CA ALA A 205 -23.06 -10.45 -24.80
C ALA A 205 -24.23 -11.41 -24.53
N LYS A 206 -25.00 -11.67 -25.57
CA LYS A 206 -26.10 -12.63 -25.53
C LYS A 206 -25.69 -13.91 -26.26
N THR A 207 -25.84 -15.05 -25.59
CA THR A 207 -25.57 -16.35 -26.20
C THR A 207 -26.50 -16.63 -27.38
N LEU A 208 -26.02 -17.40 -28.35
CA LEU A 208 -26.81 -17.75 -29.54
C LEU A 208 -28.08 -18.54 -29.18
N ARG A 209 -29.07 -18.48 -30.07
CA ARG A 209 -30.25 -19.34 -30.03
C ARG A 209 -29.95 -20.62 -30.80
N LYS A 210 -30.24 -21.77 -30.17
CA LYS A 210 -30.17 -23.16 -30.67
C LYS A 210 -28.95 -23.56 -31.50
#